data_AF-A0A7C7R1Q3-F1
#
_entry.id   AF-A0A7C7R1Q3-F1
#
_cell.length_a   1.000
_cell.length_b   1.000
_cell.length_c   1.000
_cell.angle_alpha   90.00
_cell.angle_beta   90.00
_cell.angle_gamma   90.00
#
_symmetry.space_group_name_H-M   'P 1'
#
loop_
_entity.id
_entity.type
_entity.pdbx_description
1 polymer ?
#
loop_
_entity_poly.entity_id
_entity_poly.type
_entity_poly.pdbx_seq_one_letter_code
_entity_poly.pdbx_strand_id
1 'polypeptide(L)'
;MPDGRFIYLRWEYVDRSRVSFHHLWTANPDGLGQTIYYGNMHPGTVMIDAKPLPGAGGKVVAVFSPKHGRREHAGAITLVTPRRGPDDLGAAERISRGEDFRDPYPLSDRHFLVARGPAVLLMDIRGRSRELFRLPQAWVAGAAQCHEPRPLAPRPREPVIPPRANRQQSTGRLVLEDVYAGRRMEGVRRGEIKRLLVLETLPKPISYSGKMPPVSFGGTYTLERVLGTVPVEADGSAYLEVPALRPLFFVALDRQNNSVKRMHSFLTVMPGETLGCVGCHERRTRSAFNSGQNVLAALQRPPSRIEPIPGIPDVFDFPRDIQPILDRHCVGCHDYDQRAGGIILTGDRGPVFSHSYYSLTALGYVSDGRDRLRTNLPPRSVGTSASPLMQLVDASHYQAKLSAHERDMIRYWIESGAAYPGTYAALGTGMIGGFPRSKLDTADQSWPSSIAAARAIQRRCSACHDSSMPLPRYLSDNLGLVLSNPAMDDVRIRFSRHLMFNLTRPEQSLIVLAPLARQAGGLEICRRSGVPSPVFRDTSDPDYQRILALCRTGQRHLEKVKRFDMPGFRPAPAYIREMQRYGILPPSLDEHTPIDPYATDRAYWRSLCWRPRRSG
;
A
#
# COMPACT_ATOMS: atom_id res chain seq x y z
N MET A 1 16.92 24.96 6.43
CA MET A 1 17.17 25.57 5.10
C MET A 1 17.53 27.02 5.31
N PRO A 2 18.30 27.66 4.40
CA PRO A 2 18.72 29.06 4.56
C PRO A 2 17.55 30.05 4.67
N ASP A 3 16.35 29.66 4.24
CA ASP A 3 15.10 30.43 4.30
C ASP A 3 14.24 30.13 5.54
N GLY A 4 14.76 29.35 6.51
CA GLY A 4 14.03 28.99 7.74
C GLY A 4 13.16 27.74 7.65
N ARG A 5 12.94 27.16 6.46
CA ARG A 5 12.23 25.88 6.31
C ARG A 5 13.07 24.69 6.82
N PHE A 6 12.44 23.59 7.18
CA PHE A 6 13.15 22.33 7.39
C PHE A 6 13.11 21.45 6.13
N ILE A 7 14.10 20.57 5.98
CA ILE A 7 14.16 19.54 4.94
C ILE A 7 14.14 18.17 5.61
N TYR A 8 13.42 17.22 5.00
CA TYR A 8 13.23 15.89 5.56
C TYR A 8 13.02 14.86 4.44
N LEU A 9 13.21 13.59 4.76
CA LEU A 9 12.81 12.49 3.89
C LEU A 9 11.35 12.09 4.19
N ARG A 10 10.55 11.84 3.16
CA ARG A 10 9.19 11.28 3.27
C ARG A 10 9.10 9.95 2.52
N TRP A 11 8.40 9.00 3.12
CA TRP A 11 8.05 7.72 2.49
C TRP A 11 6.65 7.85 1.86
N GLU A 12 6.47 7.35 0.65
CA GLU A 12 5.20 7.42 -0.10
C GLU A 12 4.65 6.03 -0.38
N TYR A 13 3.42 5.77 0.05
CA TYR A 13 2.77 4.46 -0.06
C TYR A 13 1.49 4.44 -0.90
N VAL A 14 0.98 5.60 -1.31
CA VAL A 14 -0.30 5.69 -2.03
C VAL A 14 -0.10 5.23 -3.47
N ASP A 15 -0.64 4.05 -3.81
CA ASP A 15 -0.58 3.38 -5.12
C ASP A 15 0.84 3.25 -5.70
N ARG A 16 1.81 3.02 -4.82
CA ARG A 16 3.24 2.95 -5.17
C ARG A 16 3.98 1.98 -4.27
N SER A 17 5.16 1.58 -4.73
CA SER A 17 6.03 0.71 -3.97
C SER A 17 6.43 1.31 -2.61
N ARG A 18 6.06 0.64 -1.53
CA ARG A 18 6.40 1.04 -0.16
C ARG A 18 7.90 1.05 0.16
N VAL A 19 8.73 0.45 -0.68
CA VAL A 19 10.18 0.31 -0.47
C VAL A 19 11.01 1.10 -1.46
N SER A 20 10.40 1.91 -2.32
CA SER A 20 11.14 2.57 -3.41
C SER A 20 10.86 4.06 -3.58
N PHE A 21 9.97 4.64 -2.79
CA PHE A 21 9.71 6.08 -2.83
C PHE A 21 10.08 6.75 -1.50
N HIS A 22 11.30 7.30 -1.45
CA HIS A 22 11.96 7.86 -0.26
C HIS A 22 12.70 9.15 -0.62
N HIS A 23 11.99 10.27 -0.59
CA HIS A 23 12.39 11.49 -1.30
C HIS A 23 12.49 12.69 -0.38
N LEU A 24 13.10 13.78 -0.88
CA LEU A 24 13.35 14.98 -0.10
C LEU A 24 12.17 15.95 -0.18
N TRP A 25 11.66 16.38 0.97
CA TRP A 25 10.56 17.31 1.14
C TRP A 25 10.97 18.48 2.03
N THR A 26 10.22 19.58 1.94
CA THR A 26 10.40 20.75 2.80
C THR A 26 9.07 21.24 3.33
N ALA A 27 9.10 21.89 4.50
CA ALA A 27 7.95 22.58 5.08
C ALA A 27 8.41 23.72 6.00
N ASN A 28 7.49 24.62 6.34
CA ASN A 28 7.72 25.62 7.38
C ASN A 28 7.80 24.95 8.77
N PRO A 29 8.47 25.55 9.77
CA PRO A 29 8.58 24.99 11.13
C PRO A 29 7.25 24.65 11.81
N ASP A 30 6.16 25.31 11.42
CA ASP A 30 4.80 25.05 11.91
C ASP A 30 4.03 23.99 11.10
N GLY A 31 4.66 23.39 10.09
CA GLY A 31 4.11 22.33 9.24
C GLY A 31 3.41 22.83 7.97
N LEU A 32 3.21 24.14 7.79
CA LEU A 32 2.56 24.69 6.60
C LEU A 32 3.42 24.51 5.34
N GLY A 33 2.77 24.46 4.18
CA GLY A 33 3.43 24.51 2.88
C GLY A 33 4.32 23.30 2.60
N GLN A 34 3.91 22.10 3.04
CA GLN A 34 4.63 20.87 2.72
C GLN A 34 4.74 20.71 1.20
N THR A 35 5.96 20.62 0.70
CA THR A 35 6.23 20.54 -0.74
C THR A 35 7.45 19.69 -1.05
N ILE A 36 7.42 19.02 -2.21
CA ILE A 36 8.55 18.22 -2.66
C ILE A 36 9.74 19.13 -2.95
N TYR A 37 10.90 18.74 -2.43
CA TYR A 37 12.17 19.36 -2.76
C TYR A 37 12.80 18.66 -3.96
N TYR A 38 12.89 17.32 -3.94
CA TYR A 38 13.45 16.55 -5.04
C TYR A 38 13.04 15.06 -5.02
N GLY A 39 12.82 14.49 -6.21
CA GLY A 39 12.96 13.06 -6.48
C GLY A 39 11.67 12.25 -6.56
N ASN A 40 10.50 12.78 -6.17
CA ASN A 40 9.29 11.96 -5.96
C ASN A 40 8.69 11.29 -7.21
N MET A 41 9.20 11.56 -8.41
CA MET A 41 8.86 10.77 -9.61
C MET A 41 9.77 9.56 -9.85
N HIS A 42 10.92 9.50 -9.18
CA HIS A 42 12.00 8.58 -9.49
C HIS A 42 12.16 7.54 -8.37
N PRO A 43 11.71 6.29 -8.57
CA PRO A 43 11.82 5.26 -7.56
C PRO A 43 13.25 4.71 -7.45
N GLY A 44 13.50 3.95 -6.39
CA GLY A 44 14.68 3.10 -6.24
C GLY A 44 15.81 3.69 -5.42
N THR A 45 15.80 5.00 -5.16
CA THR A 45 16.81 5.66 -4.32
C THR A 45 16.23 6.11 -2.98
N VAL A 46 16.96 5.85 -1.89
CA VAL A 46 16.69 6.46 -0.58
C VAL A 46 17.54 7.71 -0.45
N MET A 47 16.87 8.87 -0.39
CA MET A 47 17.52 10.19 -0.32
C MET A 47 17.48 10.72 1.12
N ILE A 48 18.54 10.51 1.90
CA ILE A 48 18.56 10.75 3.35
C ILE A 48 19.70 11.70 3.77
N ASP A 49 19.67 12.16 5.02
CA ASP A 49 20.68 13.03 5.64
C ASP A 49 20.95 14.34 4.89
N ALA A 50 19.91 14.86 4.24
CA ALA A 50 20.03 16.10 3.49
C ALA A 50 20.35 17.29 4.42
N LYS A 51 21.39 18.06 4.08
CA LYS A 51 21.77 19.29 4.78
C LYS A 51 22.02 20.43 3.78
N PRO A 52 21.60 21.67 4.09
CA PRO A 52 21.85 22.81 3.22
C PRO A 52 23.34 23.13 3.10
N LEU A 53 23.80 23.44 1.89
CA LEU A 53 25.14 23.97 1.66
C LEU A 53 25.17 25.46 2.03
N PRO A 54 26.08 25.90 2.91
CA PRO A 54 26.28 27.31 3.22
C PRO A 54 26.53 28.13 1.95
N GLY A 55 25.84 29.27 1.78
CA GLY A 55 26.05 30.19 0.66
C GLY A 55 25.61 29.70 -0.73
N ALA A 56 25.17 28.45 -0.89
CA ALA A 56 24.96 27.83 -2.20
C ALA A 56 23.53 27.93 -2.75
N GLY A 57 22.81 29.04 -2.47
CA GLY A 57 21.51 29.33 -3.08
C GLY A 57 20.45 28.24 -2.92
N GLY A 58 20.40 27.61 -1.73
CA GLY A 58 19.42 26.58 -1.39
C GLY A 58 19.79 25.14 -1.77
N LYS A 59 20.97 24.90 -2.37
CA LYS A 59 21.47 23.54 -2.62
C LYS A 59 21.63 22.75 -1.32
N VAL A 60 21.50 21.43 -1.40
CA VAL A 60 21.74 20.50 -0.28
C VAL A 60 22.73 19.42 -0.66
N VAL A 61 23.45 18.88 0.32
CA VAL A 61 24.19 17.61 0.22
C VAL A 61 23.36 16.55 0.89
N ALA A 62 23.25 15.36 0.30
CA ALA A 62 22.49 14.25 0.82
C ALA A 62 23.19 12.91 0.52
N VAL A 63 22.77 11.85 1.20
CA VAL A 63 23.12 10.47 0.88
C VAL A 63 22.07 9.91 -0.07
N PHE A 64 22.48 9.45 -1.23
CA PHE A 64 21.65 8.68 -2.15
C PHE A 64 22.02 7.20 -2.01
N SER A 65 21.25 6.48 -1.20
CA SER A 65 21.42 5.04 -1.03
C SER A 65 20.68 4.29 -2.14
N PRO A 66 21.31 3.34 -2.84
CA PRO A 66 20.75 2.74 -4.06
C PRO A 66 19.58 1.79 -3.84
N LYS A 67 19.26 1.42 -2.58
CA LYS A 67 18.07 0.64 -2.24
C LYS A 67 17.71 0.74 -0.77
N HIS A 68 16.42 0.55 -0.49
CA HIS A 68 15.90 0.35 0.86
C HIS A 68 16.50 -0.92 1.51
N GLY A 69 16.68 -0.89 2.84
CA GLY A 69 17.21 -1.99 3.63
C GLY A 69 18.74 -2.18 3.56
N ARG A 70 19.47 -1.28 2.88
CA ARG A 70 20.94 -1.23 2.97
C ARG A 70 21.35 -0.81 4.38
N ARG A 71 22.34 -1.51 4.95
CA ARG A 71 22.86 -1.24 6.30
C ARG A 71 23.26 0.24 6.45
N GLU A 72 22.75 0.89 7.49
CA GLU A 72 22.94 2.32 7.78
C GLU A 72 22.58 3.27 6.63
N HIS A 73 21.80 2.81 5.65
CA HIS A 73 21.48 3.55 4.42
C HIS A 73 22.70 4.19 3.75
N ALA A 74 23.89 3.58 3.85
CA ALA A 74 25.09 4.09 3.23
C ALA A 74 24.89 4.24 1.72
N GLY A 75 25.44 5.31 1.14
CA GLY A 75 25.17 5.68 -0.23
C GLY A 75 26.19 6.64 -0.81
N ALA A 76 25.86 7.15 -1.99
CA ALA A 76 26.67 8.16 -2.65
C ALA A 76 26.39 9.55 -2.06
N ILE A 77 27.44 10.34 -1.87
CA ILE A 77 27.28 11.76 -1.53
C ILE A 77 26.86 12.51 -2.79
N THR A 78 25.72 13.18 -2.70
CA THR A 78 25.03 13.79 -3.83
C THR A 78 24.65 15.22 -3.50
N LEU A 79 24.92 16.15 -4.40
CA LEU A 79 24.46 17.53 -4.33
C LEU A 79 23.12 17.65 -5.06
N VAL A 80 22.16 18.35 -4.46
CA VAL A 80 20.83 18.53 -5.05
C VAL A 80 20.46 20.01 -5.11
N THR A 81 20.16 20.50 -6.31
CA THR A 81 19.71 21.88 -6.54
C THR A 81 18.20 21.95 -6.76
N PRO A 82 17.47 22.90 -6.15
CA PRO A 82 16.03 23.02 -6.39
C PRO A 82 15.70 23.77 -7.69
N ARG A 83 16.69 24.42 -8.32
CA ARG A 83 16.48 25.37 -9.44
C ARG A 83 15.91 24.75 -10.71
N ARG A 84 16.15 23.46 -10.94
CA ARG A 84 15.67 22.74 -12.14
C ARG A 84 14.27 22.14 -11.94
N GLY A 85 13.71 22.29 -10.75
CA GLY A 85 12.49 21.61 -10.32
C GLY A 85 12.76 20.23 -9.72
N PRO A 86 11.77 19.69 -8.99
CA PRO A 86 11.96 18.48 -8.17
C PRO A 86 12.05 17.19 -8.98
N ASP A 87 11.74 17.24 -10.27
CA ASP A 87 11.59 16.06 -11.13
C ASP A 87 12.71 15.91 -12.16
N ASP A 88 13.60 16.89 -12.30
CA ASP A 88 14.70 16.85 -13.25
C ASP A 88 15.88 16.08 -12.66
N LEU A 89 16.23 14.92 -13.22
CA LEU A 89 17.35 14.10 -12.72
C LEU A 89 18.69 14.84 -12.73
N GLY A 90 18.88 15.80 -13.63
CA GLY A 90 20.06 16.67 -13.67
C GLY A 90 20.14 17.67 -12.52
N ALA A 91 19.11 17.72 -11.65
CA ALA A 91 19.15 18.49 -10.41
C ALA A 91 19.96 17.80 -9.30
N ALA A 92 20.28 16.50 -9.45
CA ALA A 92 21.11 15.75 -8.53
C ALA A 92 22.44 15.35 -9.17
N GLU A 93 23.55 15.70 -8.51
CA GLU A 93 24.91 15.43 -8.96
C GLU A 93 25.62 14.57 -7.90
N ARG A 94 25.91 13.31 -8.25
CA ARG A 94 26.75 12.44 -7.43
C ARG A 94 28.18 12.95 -7.48
N ILE A 95 28.75 13.26 -6.31
CA ILE A 95 30.14 13.71 -6.21
C ILE A 95 31.08 12.61 -5.71
N SER A 96 30.60 11.66 -4.90
CA SER A 96 31.46 10.58 -4.40
C SER A 96 31.72 9.48 -5.43
N ARG A 97 32.93 8.92 -5.41
CA ARG A 97 33.28 7.74 -6.23
C ARG A 97 32.61 6.46 -5.72
N GLY A 98 32.49 6.29 -4.40
CA GLY A 98 31.85 5.15 -3.74
C GLY A 98 30.41 5.41 -3.27
N GLU A 99 29.77 4.35 -2.74
CA GLU A 99 28.40 4.35 -2.19
C GLU A 99 28.34 3.86 -0.75
N ASP A 100 29.44 3.97 -0.03
CA ASP A 100 29.62 3.50 1.35
C ASP A 100 29.81 4.67 2.33
N PHE A 101 29.36 5.86 1.94
CA PHE A 101 29.40 7.07 2.76
C PHE A 101 28.08 7.29 3.49
N ARG A 102 28.17 8.00 4.61
CA ARG A 102 27.04 8.38 5.47
C ARG A 102 27.22 9.78 6.03
N ASP A 103 26.11 10.32 6.52
CA ASP A 103 26.08 11.47 7.42
C ASP A 103 26.88 12.70 6.95
N PRO A 104 26.67 13.21 5.71
CA PRO A 104 27.39 14.38 5.24
C PRO A 104 27.07 15.60 6.11
N TYR A 105 28.12 16.31 6.53
CA TYR A 105 28.03 17.58 7.24
C TYR A 105 28.79 18.66 6.47
N PRO A 106 28.11 19.63 5.84
CA PRO A 106 28.77 20.68 5.09
C PRO A 106 29.51 21.65 6.03
N LEU A 107 30.79 21.90 5.73
CA LEU A 107 31.62 22.93 6.37
C LEU A 107 31.61 24.24 5.56
N SER A 108 31.50 24.11 4.23
CA SER A 108 31.37 25.20 3.26
C SER A 108 30.54 24.72 2.07
N ASP A 109 30.41 25.53 1.02
CA ASP A 109 29.85 25.11 -0.26
C ASP A 109 30.74 24.09 -1.01
N ARG A 110 31.99 23.87 -0.55
CA ARG A 110 32.99 23.05 -1.24
C ARG A 110 33.53 21.87 -0.44
N HIS A 111 33.31 21.82 0.87
CA HIS A 111 33.88 20.80 1.76
C HIS A 111 32.86 20.27 2.76
N PHE A 112 32.92 18.97 3.01
CA PHE A 112 31.98 18.23 3.85
C PHE A 112 32.74 17.25 4.75
N LEU A 113 32.31 17.08 5.99
CA LEU A 113 32.64 15.88 6.76
C LEU A 113 31.72 14.76 6.31
N VAL A 114 32.25 13.54 6.20
CA VAL A 114 31.46 12.33 5.89
C VAL A 114 31.97 11.17 6.73
N ALA A 115 31.09 10.23 7.06
CA ALA A 115 31.46 8.98 7.70
C ALA A 115 31.60 7.85 6.68
N ARG A 116 32.58 6.95 6.87
CA ARG A 116 32.77 5.73 6.08
C ARG A 116 33.37 4.63 6.95
N GLY A 117 32.55 3.63 7.31
CA GLY A 117 32.98 2.57 8.21
C GLY A 117 33.50 3.14 9.54
N PRO A 118 34.74 2.83 9.97
CA PRO A 118 35.32 3.34 11.22
C PRO A 118 36.01 4.71 11.10
N ALA A 119 35.83 5.44 9.99
CA ALA A 119 36.54 6.67 9.72
C ALA A 119 35.62 7.88 9.47
N VAL A 120 36.11 9.07 9.86
CA VAL A 120 35.58 10.38 9.45
C VAL A 120 36.53 10.98 8.42
N LEU A 121 35.98 11.47 7.31
CA LEU A 121 36.74 12.02 6.19
C LEU A 121 36.30 13.45 5.90
N LEU A 122 37.25 14.26 5.46
CA LEU A 122 36.99 15.52 4.77
C LEU A 122 36.85 15.21 3.28
N MET A 123 35.69 15.47 2.69
CA MET A 123 35.42 15.32 1.27
C MET A 123 35.25 16.70 0.63
N ASP A 124 35.80 16.89 -0.57
CA ASP A 124 35.54 18.09 -1.38
C ASP A 124 34.43 17.88 -2.42
N ILE A 125 34.02 18.96 -3.09
CA ILE A 125 32.97 18.95 -4.11
C ILE A 125 33.28 18.09 -5.34
N ARG A 126 34.53 17.66 -5.53
CA ARG A 126 34.96 16.74 -6.60
C ARG A 126 35.05 15.30 -6.11
N GLY A 127 34.58 15.02 -4.89
CA GLY A 127 34.60 13.70 -4.28
C GLY A 127 35.97 13.23 -3.81
N ARG A 128 36.98 14.11 -3.79
CA ARG A 128 38.30 13.77 -3.23
C ARG A 128 38.19 13.80 -1.72
N SER A 129 38.67 12.76 -1.05
CA SER A 129 38.54 12.60 0.39
C SER A 129 39.89 12.41 1.07
N ARG A 130 40.05 13.03 2.24
CA ARG A 130 41.16 12.81 3.17
C ARG A 130 40.60 12.33 4.51
N GLU A 131 41.14 11.23 5.03
CA GLU A 131 40.80 10.76 6.38
C GLU A 131 41.26 11.78 7.43
N LEU A 132 40.37 12.14 8.35
CA LEU A 132 40.69 13.03 9.48
C LEU A 132 40.83 12.26 10.78
N PHE A 133 40.05 11.18 10.91
CA PHE A 133 39.98 10.39 12.13
C PHE A 133 39.58 8.96 11.81
N ARG A 134 40.11 8.02 12.60
CA ARG A 134 39.78 6.60 12.57
C ARG A 134 39.66 6.07 13.99
N LEU A 135 38.67 5.22 14.22
CA LEU A 135 38.49 4.55 15.50
C LEU A 135 39.70 3.66 15.85
N PRO A 136 40.04 3.53 17.15
CA PRO A 136 41.06 2.58 17.61
C PRO A 136 40.73 1.14 17.17
N GLN A 137 41.76 0.35 16.88
CA GLN A 137 41.60 -1.01 16.33
C GLN A 137 40.72 -1.92 17.21
N ALA A 138 40.79 -1.78 18.54
CA ALA A 138 39.97 -2.55 19.47
C ALA A 138 38.46 -2.33 19.25
N TRP A 139 38.05 -1.10 18.88
CA TRP A 139 36.67 -0.76 18.61
C TRP A 139 36.23 -1.27 17.24
N VAL A 140 37.12 -1.20 16.25
CA VAL A 140 36.90 -1.76 14.91
C VAL A 140 36.72 -3.28 14.98
N ALA A 141 37.48 -3.97 15.82
CA ALA A 141 37.33 -5.42 16.07
C ALA A 141 35.95 -5.76 16.66
N GLY A 142 35.37 -4.86 17.46
CA GLY A 142 33.98 -4.91 17.93
C GLY A 142 32.93 -4.42 16.92
N ALA A 143 33.31 -4.24 15.64
CA ALA A 143 32.46 -3.73 14.57
C ALA A 143 31.91 -2.31 14.77
N ALA A 144 32.53 -1.51 15.64
CA ALA A 144 32.17 -0.11 15.82
C ALA A 144 32.44 0.71 14.54
N GLN A 145 31.62 1.73 14.33
CA GLN A 145 31.67 2.60 13.16
C GLN A 145 31.56 4.07 13.57
N CYS A 146 32.07 4.95 12.72
CA CYS A 146 31.85 6.38 12.84
C CYS A 146 30.50 6.76 12.22
N HIS A 147 29.82 7.71 12.88
CA HIS A 147 28.52 8.24 12.52
C HIS A 147 28.44 9.73 12.84
N GLU A 148 27.57 10.43 12.12
CA GLU A 148 27.15 11.82 12.39
C GLU A 148 28.29 12.79 12.77
N PRO A 149 29.31 13.00 11.91
CA PRO A 149 30.35 13.97 12.20
C PRO A 149 29.74 15.38 12.31
N ARG A 150 29.94 16.03 13.46
CA ARG A 150 29.42 17.37 13.74
C ARG A 150 30.53 18.25 14.32
N PRO A 151 31.00 19.28 13.60
CA PRO A 151 31.99 20.20 14.15
C PRO A 151 31.38 21.04 15.27
N LEU A 152 32.18 21.31 16.31
CA LEU A 152 31.86 22.30 17.33
C LEU A 152 32.33 23.66 16.80
N ALA A 153 31.42 24.40 16.18
CA ALA A 153 31.70 25.71 15.58
C ALA A 153 30.50 26.65 15.76
N PRO A 154 30.73 27.97 15.85
CA PRO A 154 29.63 28.94 15.79
C PRO A 154 28.94 28.84 14.43
N ARG A 155 27.61 28.97 14.43
CA ARG A 155 26.80 29.00 13.21
C ARG A 155 25.75 30.11 13.30
N PRO A 156 25.42 30.78 12.19
CA PRO A 156 24.24 31.64 12.14
C PRO A 156 22.98 30.85 12.48
N ARG A 157 22.09 31.46 13.25
CA ARG A 157 20.74 30.94 13.47
C ARG A 157 19.94 31.07 12.17
N GLU A 158 19.20 30.03 11.80
CA GLU A 158 18.30 30.07 10.66
C GLU A 158 17.22 31.15 10.85
N PRO A 159 16.69 31.77 9.77
CA PRO A 159 15.56 32.67 9.86
C PRO A 159 14.39 32.03 10.60
N VAL A 160 13.82 32.76 11.57
CA VAL A 160 12.65 32.31 12.31
C VAL A 160 11.41 32.68 11.50
N ILE A 161 10.68 31.66 11.03
CA ILE A 161 9.37 31.84 10.37
C ILE A 161 8.30 31.88 11.48
N PRO A 162 7.54 32.98 11.62
CA PRO A 162 6.44 33.04 12.58
C PRO A 162 5.38 31.96 12.27
N PRO A 163 4.84 31.26 13.29
CA PRO A 163 3.75 30.32 13.08
C PRO A 163 2.52 31.00 12.48
N ARG A 164 1.96 30.41 11.43
CA ARG A 164 0.74 30.86 10.73
C ARG A 164 -0.43 29.90 10.90
N ALA A 165 -0.20 28.70 11.43
CA ALA A 165 -1.26 27.74 11.75
C ALA A 165 -2.23 28.33 12.78
N ASN A 166 -3.52 28.41 12.44
CA ASN A 166 -4.58 28.75 13.39
C ASN A 166 -5.05 27.48 14.12
N ARG A 167 -4.41 27.17 15.24
CA ARG A 167 -4.71 26.00 16.08
C ARG A 167 -6.11 26.02 16.71
N GLN A 168 -6.86 27.12 16.60
CA GLN A 168 -8.26 27.15 17.01
C GLN A 168 -9.21 26.54 15.96
N GLN A 169 -8.72 26.24 14.74
CA GLN A 169 -9.51 25.59 13.71
C GLN A 169 -9.30 24.07 13.70
N SER A 170 -10.33 23.33 13.31
CA SER A 170 -10.29 21.88 13.10
C SER A 170 -10.02 21.48 11.64
N THR A 171 -10.07 22.46 10.74
CA THR A 171 -10.03 22.29 9.29
C THR A 171 -8.96 23.17 8.67
N GLY A 172 -8.62 22.87 7.43
CA GLY A 172 -7.94 23.76 6.50
C GLY A 172 -8.69 23.76 5.16
N ARG A 173 -8.17 24.49 4.18
CA ARG A 173 -8.81 24.68 2.87
C ARG A 173 -7.85 24.35 1.75
N LEU A 174 -8.40 23.82 0.66
CA LEU A 174 -7.68 23.52 -0.57
C LEU A 174 -8.32 24.26 -1.74
N VAL A 175 -7.49 24.82 -2.61
CA VAL A 175 -7.91 25.45 -3.87
C VAL A 175 -7.19 24.75 -5.03
N LEU A 176 -7.95 24.21 -5.96
CA LEU A 176 -7.48 23.69 -7.24
C LEU A 176 -7.88 24.67 -8.33
N GLU A 177 -6.91 25.18 -9.08
CA GLU A 177 -7.14 26.15 -10.15
C GLU A 177 -7.77 25.49 -11.39
N ASP A 178 -7.14 24.44 -11.94
CA ASP A 178 -7.67 23.68 -13.07
C ASP A 178 -7.29 22.20 -12.99
N VAL A 179 -8.28 21.33 -12.78
CA VAL A 179 -8.11 19.87 -12.76
C VAL A 179 -7.56 19.30 -14.09
N TYR A 180 -7.70 20.02 -15.21
CA TYR A 180 -7.21 19.60 -16.53
C TYR A 180 -5.76 20.06 -16.80
N ALA A 181 -5.22 20.97 -15.99
CA ALA A 181 -3.82 21.36 -16.06
C ALA A 181 -2.96 20.34 -15.31
N GLY A 182 -2.11 19.57 -15.98
CA GLY A 182 -1.37 18.53 -15.26
C GLY A 182 -0.45 17.70 -16.12
N ARG A 183 0.23 16.76 -15.47
CA ARG A 183 1.00 15.72 -16.17
C ARG A 183 0.10 14.56 -16.54
N ARG A 184 0.33 13.98 -17.71
CA ARG A 184 -0.31 12.74 -18.15
C ARG A 184 -1.83 12.88 -18.13
N MET A 185 -2.35 13.91 -18.80
CA MET A 185 -3.77 14.24 -18.89
C MET A 185 -4.31 14.03 -20.32
N GLU A 186 -3.53 13.36 -21.18
CA GLU A 186 -3.93 13.06 -22.56
C GLU A 186 -5.24 12.26 -22.57
N GLY A 187 -6.18 12.64 -23.44
CA GLY A 187 -7.48 11.97 -23.55
C GLY A 187 -8.48 12.26 -22.42
N VAL A 188 -8.22 13.23 -21.54
CA VAL A 188 -9.23 13.77 -20.61
C VAL A 188 -9.88 15.00 -21.24
N ARG A 189 -11.20 14.97 -21.42
CA ARG A 189 -11.93 16.11 -22.01
C ARG A 189 -12.28 17.12 -20.93
N ARG A 190 -12.15 18.40 -21.23
CA ARG A 190 -12.65 19.47 -20.35
C ARG A 190 -14.16 19.30 -20.13
N GLY A 191 -14.60 19.47 -18.88
CA GLY A 191 -15.96 19.17 -18.44
C GLY A 191 -16.25 17.68 -18.17
N GLU A 192 -15.32 16.75 -18.38
CA GLU A 192 -15.52 15.33 -18.07
C GLU A 192 -15.54 15.05 -16.56
N ILE A 193 -14.52 15.52 -15.85
CA ILE A 193 -14.40 15.44 -14.40
C ILE A 193 -15.50 16.30 -13.73
N LYS A 194 -16.28 15.68 -12.84
CA LYS A 194 -17.40 16.33 -12.13
C LYS A 194 -17.19 16.47 -10.64
N ARG A 195 -16.37 15.61 -10.05
CA ARG A 195 -16.17 15.56 -8.60
C ARG A 195 -14.79 15.01 -8.26
N LEU A 196 -14.30 15.37 -7.09
CA LEU A 196 -13.13 14.74 -6.46
C LEU A 196 -13.63 13.82 -5.35
N LEU A 197 -13.28 12.55 -5.41
CA LEU A 197 -13.36 11.63 -4.27
C LEU A 197 -12.22 11.98 -3.31
N VAL A 198 -12.55 12.17 -2.03
CA VAL A 198 -11.58 12.45 -0.97
C VAL A 198 -11.35 11.19 -0.16
N LEU A 199 -10.11 10.71 -0.18
CA LEU A 199 -9.68 9.52 0.53
C LEU A 199 -8.64 9.88 1.60
N GLU A 200 -8.60 9.10 2.67
CA GLU A 200 -7.60 9.22 3.74
C GLU A 200 -6.85 7.90 3.90
N THR A 201 -5.51 7.93 3.98
CA THR A 201 -4.74 6.74 4.37
C THR A 201 -4.70 6.61 5.89
N LEU A 202 -5.07 5.44 6.42
CA LEU A 202 -5.22 5.24 7.85
C LEU A 202 -3.90 4.77 8.50
N PRO A 203 -3.55 5.30 9.68
CA PRO A 203 -2.35 4.87 10.39
C PRO A 203 -2.55 3.45 10.96
N LYS A 204 -1.50 2.64 10.82
CA LYS A 204 -1.41 1.32 11.48
C LYS A 204 -1.05 1.50 12.95
N PRO A 205 -1.75 0.86 13.90
CA PRO A 205 -1.34 0.87 15.30
C PRO A 205 -0.09 0.00 15.54
N ILE A 206 0.10 -1.05 14.73
CA ILE A 206 1.23 -1.99 14.82
C ILE A 206 1.54 -2.60 13.44
N SER A 207 2.80 -3.00 13.22
CA SER A 207 3.23 -3.72 12.02
C SER A 207 4.04 -4.97 12.38
N TYR A 208 3.59 -6.14 11.91
CA TYR A 208 4.27 -7.44 12.16
C TYR A 208 5.18 -7.88 11.01
N SER A 209 4.97 -7.28 9.84
CA SER A 209 5.60 -7.65 8.59
C SER A 209 5.76 -6.40 7.73
N GLY A 210 6.75 -6.41 6.84
CA GLY A 210 6.76 -5.50 5.68
C GLY A 210 5.88 -5.99 4.55
N LYS A 211 5.28 -7.17 4.61
CA LYS A 211 4.41 -7.71 3.53
C LYS A 211 2.96 -7.21 3.68
N MET A 212 2.19 -7.27 2.59
CA MET A 212 0.80 -6.81 2.52
C MET A 212 -0.20 -7.74 3.22
N PRO A 213 -0.04 -9.09 3.17
CA PRO A 213 -1.03 -9.98 3.76
C PRO A 213 -1.24 -9.72 5.27
N PRO A 214 -2.49 -9.74 5.74
CA PRO A 214 -3.70 -10.04 4.99
C PRO A 214 -4.39 -8.81 4.37
N VAL A 215 -3.85 -7.59 4.50
CA VAL A 215 -4.48 -6.34 4.00
C VAL A 215 -4.84 -6.45 2.52
N SER A 216 -3.91 -6.97 1.70
CA SER A 216 -4.16 -7.19 0.28
C SER A 216 -3.22 -8.25 -0.31
N PHE A 217 -3.52 -8.69 -1.53
CA PHE A 217 -2.65 -9.54 -2.35
C PHE A 217 -1.84 -8.67 -3.34
N GLY A 218 -0.71 -8.13 -2.89
CA GLY A 218 0.19 -7.29 -3.71
C GLY A 218 -0.34 -5.89 -4.04
N GLY A 219 -1.42 -5.48 -3.36
CA GLY A 219 -2.11 -4.20 -3.49
C GLY A 219 -1.69 -3.20 -2.42
N THR A 220 -2.68 -2.50 -1.87
CA THR A 220 -2.46 -1.50 -0.81
C THR A 220 -1.80 -2.10 0.44
N TYR A 221 -0.92 -1.30 1.06
CA TYR A 221 -0.27 -1.64 2.33
C TYR A 221 -1.05 -1.10 3.53
N THR A 222 -1.92 -0.11 3.35
CA THR A 222 -2.69 0.56 4.41
C THR A 222 -4.18 0.48 4.12
N LEU A 223 -5.03 0.68 5.13
CA LEU A 223 -6.46 0.86 4.89
C LEU A 223 -6.68 2.30 4.44
N GLU A 224 -7.64 2.48 3.53
CA GLU A 224 -8.03 3.78 3.01
C GLU A 224 -9.48 4.04 3.41
N ARG A 225 -9.74 5.23 3.95
CA ARG A 225 -11.07 5.69 4.32
C ARG A 225 -11.66 6.55 3.23
N VAL A 226 -12.89 6.26 2.83
CA VAL A 226 -13.73 7.12 2.00
C VAL A 226 -14.33 8.23 2.87
N LEU A 227 -13.95 9.48 2.63
CA LEU A 227 -14.57 10.63 3.32
C LEU A 227 -15.81 11.14 2.59
N GLY A 228 -15.84 11.01 1.26
CA GLY A 228 -16.92 11.49 0.43
C GLY A 228 -16.43 12.22 -0.82
N THR A 229 -17.29 13.03 -1.42
CA THR A 229 -16.97 13.77 -2.65
C THR A 229 -17.12 15.27 -2.48
N VAL A 230 -16.42 16.03 -3.33
CA VAL A 230 -16.65 17.47 -3.53
C VAL A 230 -16.83 17.76 -5.03
N PRO A 231 -17.62 18.78 -5.41
CA PRO A 231 -17.81 19.13 -6.81
C PRO A 231 -16.55 19.77 -7.44
N VAL A 232 -16.43 19.60 -8.76
CA VAL A 232 -15.52 20.35 -9.62
C VAL A 232 -16.36 21.26 -10.51
N GLU A 233 -16.00 22.54 -10.57
CA GLU A 233 -16.71 23.55 -11.34
C GLU A 233 -16.54 23.37 -12.86
N ALA A 234 -17.37 24.05 -13.65
CA ALA A 234 -17.31 24.00 -15.11
C ALA A 234 -15.97 24.49 -15.68
N ASP A 235 -15.31 25.43 -15.00
CA ASP A 235 -13.97 25.92 -15.35
C ASP A 235 -12.84 24.96 -14.92
N GLY A 236 -13.16 23.84 -14.27
CA GLY A 236 -12.19 22.85 -13.78
C GLY A 236 -11.64 23.14 -12.39
N SER A 237 -12.05 24.26 -11.77
CA SER A 237 -11.61 24.64 -10.44
C SER A 237 -12.35 23.87 -9.33
N ALA A 238 -11.74 23.76 -8.16
CA ALA A 238 -12.39 23.23 -6.95
C ALA A 238 -11.91 23.98 -5.71
N TYR A 239 -12.83 24.22 -4.78
CA TYR A 239 -12.55 24.85 -3.49
C TYR A 239 -13.27 24.06 -2.40
N LEU A 240 -12.50 23.52 -1.46
CA LEU A 240 -13.00 22.59 -0.44
C LEU A 240 -12.38 22.83 0.93
N GLU A 241 -13.19 22.55 1.95
CA GLU A 241 -12.76 22.46 3.35
C GLU A 241 -12.42 21.00 3.67
N VAL A 242 -11.26 20.77 4.27
CA VAL A 242 -10.78 19.42 4.61
C VAL A 242 -10.32 19.38 6.07
N PRO A 243 -10.40 18.21 6.73
CA PRO A 243 -9.96 18.10 8.11
C PRO A 243 -8.44 18.26 8.22
N ALA A 244 -8.01 19.07 9.19
CA ALA A 244 -6.59 19.35 9.41
C ALA A 244 -5.85 18.13 9.99
N LEU A 245 -4.54 18.06 9.74
CA LEU A 245 -3.63 17.05 10.27
C LEU A 245 -4.01 15.60 9.90
N ARG A 246 -4.68 15.41 8.75
CA ARG A 246 -5.01 14.11 8.18
C ARG A 246 -4.33 13.90 6.82
N PRO A 247 -3.87 12.69 6.49
CA PRO A 247 -3.21 12.40 5.22
C PRO A 247 -4.24 12.10 4.13
N LEU A 248 -4.53 13.08 3.28
CA LEU A 248 -5.58 13.05 2.29
C LEU A 248 -5.03 12.91 0.86
N PHE A 249 -5.79 12.25 0.00
CA PHE A 249 -5.52 12.18 -1.43
C PHE A 249 -6.82 12.11 -2.23
N PHE A 250 -6.72 12.31 -3.54
CA PHE A 250 -7.89 12.57 -4.39
C PHE A 250 -7.96 11.65 -5.61
N VAL A 251 -9.19 11.29 -5.98
CA VAL A 251 -9.51 10.69 -7.28
C VAL A 251 -10.48 11.60 -8.01
N ALA A 252 -10.08 12.09 -9.19
CA ALA A 252 -10.99 12.80 -10.09
C ALA A 252 -11.97 11.81 -10.72
N LEU A 253 -13.27 12.07 -10.59
CA LEU A 253 -14.34 11.19 -11.09
C LEU A 253 -15.15 11.85 -12.19
N ASP A 254 -15.63 11.05 -13.15
CA ASP A 254 -16.55 11.47 -14.20
C ASP A 254 -18.02 11.60 -13.70
N ARG A 255 -18.95 11.84 -14.63
CA ARG A 255 -20.39 11.92 -14.32
C ARG A 255 -20.96 10.59 -13.79
N GLN A 256 -20.38 9.46 -14.20
CA GLN A 256 -20.77 8.11 -13.81
C GLN A 256 -20.02 7.59 -12.58
N ASN A 257 -19.26 8.45 -11.88
CA ASN A 257 -18.41 8.09 -10.74
C ASN A 257 -17.20 7.20 -11.08
N ASN A 258 -16.81 7.04 -12.35
CA ASN A 258 -15.62 6.26 -12.68
C ASN A 258 -14.36 7.12 -12.51
N SER A 259 -13.26 6.48 -12.08
CA SER A 259 -11.98 7.15 -11.89
C SER A 259 -11.38 7.66 -13.20
N VAL A 260 -11.19 8.97 -13.33
CA VAL A 260 -10.48 9.58 -14.46
C VAL A 260 -9.00 9.66 -14.15
N LYS A 261 -8.62 10.22 -12.99
CA LYS A 261 -7.22 10.43 -12.61
C LYS A 261 -7.07 10.32 -11.10
N ARG A 262 -5.98 9.71 -10.65
CA ARG A 262 -5.70 9.44 -9.23
C ARG A 262 -4.41 10.09 -8.79
N MET A 263 -4.42 10.68 -7.59
CA MET A 263 -3.24 11.20 -6.92
C MET A 263 -2.49 10.05 -6.27
N HIS A 264 -1.25 9.78 -6.70
CA HIS A 264 -0.41 8.73 -6.09
C HIS A 264 0.49 9.30 -5.00
N SER A 265 -0.06 10.12 -4.12
CA SER A 265 0.64 10.71 -2.99
C SER A 265 -0.42 11.22 -2.05
N PHE A 266 -0.03 11.64 -0.85
CA PHE A 266 -0.95 12.31 0.07
C PHE A 266 -0.44 13.70 0.42
N LEU A 267 -1.37 14.53 0.88
CA LEU A 267 -1.11 15.84 1.46
C LEU A 267 -1.75 15.94 2.84
N THR A 268 -1.32 16.94 3.60
CA THR A 268 -1.93 17.32 4.86
C THR A 268 -2.03 18.83 4.88
N VAL A 269 -3.11 19.36 5.47
CA VAL A 269 -3.22 20.79 5.78
C VAL A 269 -3.08 20.99 7.29
N MET A 270 -2.41 22.06 7.68
CA MET A 270 -2.39 22.54 9.05
C MET A 270 -3.73 23.22 9.41
N PRO A 271 -4.07 23.32 10.71
CA PRO A 271 -5.23 24.08 11.16
C PRO A 271 -5.26 25.51 10.59
N GLY A 272 -6.33 25.85 9.88
CA GLY A 272 -6.56 27.13 9.21
C GLY A 272 -5.67 27.46 8.01
N GLU A 273 -4.85 26.52 7.56
CA GLU A 273 -4.08 26.67 6.32
C GLU A 273 -5.02 26.71 5.11
N THR A 274 -4.73 27.60 4.16
CA THR A 274 -5.25 27.52 2.80
C THR A 274 -4.10 27.16 1.87
N LEU A 275 -4.19 26.01 1.20
CA LEU A 275 -3.17 25.52 0.28
C LEU A 275 -3.76 25.45 -1.14
N GLY A 276 -3.01 25.96 -2.13
CA GLY A 276 -3.41 25.97 -3.53
C GLY A 276 -2.55 25.07 -4.41
N CYS A 277 -3.13 24.48 -5.46
CA CYS A 277 -2.40 23.90 -6.59
C CYS A 277 -2.97 24.38 -7.92
N VAL A 278 -2.09 24.50 -8.92
CA VAL A 278 -2.47 24.91 -10.28
C VAL A 278 -3.26 23.77 -10.95
N GLY A 279 -2.89 22.51 -10.70
CA GLY A 279 -3.63 21.42 -11.31
C GLY A 279 -3.24 20.01 -10.83
N CYS A 280 -3.60 18.99 -11.61
CA CYS A 280 -3.33 17.60 -11.26
C CYS A 280 -1.86 17.22 -11.54
N HIS A 281 -1.01 17.38 -10.53
CA HIS A 281 0.43 17.11 -10.62
C HIS A 281 1.11 17.94 -11.71
N GLU A 282 0.84 19.25 -11.77
CA GLU A 282 1.50 20.17 -12.68
C GLU A 282 3.04 20.15 -12.55
N ARG A 283 3.73 20.65 -13.58
CA ARG A 283 5.17 20.91 -13.49
C ARG A 283 5.36 22.11 -12.55
N ARG A 284 6.06 21.92 -11.43
CA ARG A 284 6.29 22.97 -10.42
C ARG A 284 7.24 24.10 -10.84
N THR A 285 7.82 23.97 -12.04
CA THR A 285 8.56 25.04 -12.72
C THR A 285 7.68 25.92 -13.60
N ARG A 286 6.39 25.57 -13.75
CA ARG A 286 5.42 26.34 -14.51
C ARG A 286 4.69 27.31 -13.58
N SER A 287 4.56 28.56 -14.00
CA SER A 287 3.70 29.54 -13.35
C SER A 287 2.22 29.14 -13.45
N ALA A 288 1.39 29.66 -12.53
CA ALA A 288 -0.06 29.55 -12.62
C ALA A 288 -0.58 30.05 -13.98
N PHE A 289 -1.69 29.47 -14.45
CA PHE A 289 -2.23 29.79 -15.76
C PHE A 289 -3.08 31.06 -15.64
N ASN A 290 -2.83 32.06 -16.48
CA ASN A 290 -3.77 33.17 -16.60
C ASN A 290 -4.92 32.72 -17.51
N SER A 291 -6.01 32.23 -16.93
CA SER A 291 -7.18 31.73 -17.67
C SER A 291 -7.97 32.82 -18.39
N GLY A 292 -7.58 34.10 -18.24
CA GLY A 292 -8.35 35.24 -18.75
C GLY A 292 -9.63 35.52 -17.95
N GLN A 293 -9.90 34.76 -16.89
CA GLN A 293 -10.96 35.05 -15.92
C GLN A 293 -10.37 35.69 -14.66
N ASN A 294 -10.99 36.77 -14.18
CA ASN A 294 -10.49 37.53 -13.04
C ASN A 294 -10.60 36.76 -11.70
N VAL A 295 -11.53 35.79 -11.57
CA VAL A 295 -11.75 34.98 -10.35
C VAL A 295 -12.22 33.57 -10.73
N LEU A 296 -11.59 32.53 -10.17
CA LEU A 296 -12.01 31.12 -10.33
C LEU A 296 -13.46 30.91 -9.88
N ALA A 297 -14.24 30.13 -10.64
CA ALA A 297 -15.65 29.87 -10.30
C ALA A 297 -15.80 29.30 -8.87
N ALA A 298 -14.90 28.41 -8.45
CA ALA A 298 -14.97 27.80 -7.13
C ALA A 298 -14.75 28.82 -5.98
N LEU A 299 -14.08 29.95 -6.22
CA LEU A 299 -13.84 31.00 -5.22
C LEU A 299 -14.99 32.00 -5.12
N GLN A 300 -15.98 31.94 -6.01
CA GLN A 300 -17.18 32.79 -5.96
C GLN A 300 -18.18 32.31 -4.89
N ARG A 301 -17.92 31.17 -4.25
CA ARG A 301 -18.74 30.59 -3.17
C ARG A 301 -17.87 30.10 -2.00
N PRO A 302 -18.46 29.87 -0.82
CA PRO A 302 -17.75 29.24 0.29
C PRO A 302 -17.17 27.87 -0.08
N PRO A 303 -16.11 27.41 0.60
CA PRO A 303 -15.49 26.11 0.31
C PRO A 303 -16.51 24.98 0.48
N SER A 304 -16.50 24.05 -0.46
CA SER A 304 -17.37 22.86 -0.41
C SER A 304 -16.98 22.00 0.79
N ARG A 305 -17.98 21.56 1.56
CA ARG A 305 -17.78 20.50 2.54
C ARG A 305 -17.73 19.16 1.83
N ILE A 306 -16.95 18.23 2.37
CA ILE A 306 -16.92 16.85 1.89
C ILE A 306 -18.30 16.22 2.17
N GLU A 307 -18.99 15.79 1.11
CA GLU A 307 -20.29 15.12 1.22
C GLU A 307 -20.08 13.60 1.30
N PRO A 308 -20.43 12.95 2.43
CA PRO A 308 -20.37 11.49 2.53
C PRO A 308 -21.26 10.83 1.49
N ILE A 309 -20.83 9.68 0.98
CA ILE A 309 -21.61 8.93 -0.01
C ILE A 309 -22.63 8.05 0.75
N PRO A 310 -23.95 8.27 0.56
CA PRO A 310 -24.97 7.56 1.35
C PRO A 310 -24.88 6.04 1.19
N GLY A 311 -25.01 5.32 2.30
CA GLY A 311 -24.99 3.86 2.35
C GLY A 311 -23.61 3.22 2.16
N ILE A 312 -22.56 4.00 1.87
CA ILE A 312 -21.21 3.48 1.66
C ILE A 312 -20.43 3.53 2.99
N PRO A 313 -19.79 2.42 3.42
CA PRO A 313 -18.94 2.43 4.61
C PRO A 313 -17.72 3.32 4.40
N ASP A 314 -17.23 3.93 5.48
CA ASP A 314 -16.02 4.74 5.42
C ASP A 314 -14.78 3.86 5.22
N VAL A 315 -14.74 2.67 5.82
CA VAL A 315 -13.69 1.64 5.64
C VAL A 315 -14.33 0.31 5.26
N PHE A 316 -13.98 -0.17 4.06
CA PHE A 316 -14.48 -1.43 3.52
C PHE A 316 -13.82 -2.65 4.16
N ASP A 317 -14.62 -3.71 4.32
CA ASP A 317 -14.20 -5.06 4.68
C ASP A 317 -14.78 -6.03 3.65
N PHE A 318 -13.93 -6.72 2.89
CA PHE A 318 -14.38 -7.49 1.73
C PHE A 318 -15.37 -8.62 2.09
N PRO A 319 -15.11 -9.49 3.10
CA PRO A 319 -16.08 -10.48 3.52
C PRO A 319 -17.42 -9.90 3.98
N ARG A 320 -17.41 -8.74 4.67
CA ARG A 320 -18.65 -8.08 5.15
C ARG A 320 -19.42 -7.38 4.03
N ASP A 321 -18.71 -6.66 3.16
CA ASP A 321 -19.31 -5.63 2.30
C ASP A 321 -19.46 -6.07 0.85
N ILE A 322 -18.53 -6.92 0.34
CA ILE A 322 -18.45 -7.27 -1.08
C ILE A 322 -18.88 -8.72 -1.32
N GLN A 323 -18.46 -9.65 -0.47
CA GLN A 323 -18.82 -11.07 -0.62
C GLN A 323 -20.35 -11.28 -0.70
N PRO A 324 -21.21 -10.62 0.11
CA PRO A 324 -22.66 -10.82 0.02
C PRO A 324 -23.27 -10.41 -1.33
N ILE A 325 -22.63 -9.46 -2.04
CA ILE A 325 -23.03 -9.06 -3.39
C ILE A 325 -22.66 -10.17 -4.38
N LEU A 326 -21.44 -10.72 -4.27
CA LEU A 326 -20.99 -11.85 -5.09
C LEU A 326 -21.83 -13.09 -4.84
N ASP A 327 -22.20 -13.38 -3.60
CA ASP A 327 -23.05 -14.52 -3.23
C ASP A 327 -24.41 -14.45 -3.93
N ARG A 328 -25.01 -13.25 -3.99
CA ARG A 328 -26.32 -13.03 -4.60
C ARG A 328 -26.28 -13.13 -6.13
N HIS A 329 -25.26 -12.55 -6.76
CA HIS A 329 -25.26 -12.30 -8.20
C HIS A 329 -24.28 -13.15 -9.02
N CYS A 330 -23.30 -13.79 -8.37
CA CYS A 330 -22.18 -14.42 -9.06
C CYS A 330 -21.98 -15.89 -8.66
N VAL A 331 -22.11 -16.23 -7.37
CA VAL A 331 -21.77 -17.57 -6.86
C VAL A 331 -22.60 -18.68 -7.51
N GLY A 332 -23.85 -18.42 -7.88
CA GLY A 332 -24.69 -19.41 -8.57
C GLY A 332 -24.05 -20.01 -9.84
N CYS A 333 -23.18 -19.26 -10.54
CA CYS A 333 -22.45 -19.74 -11.72
C CYS A 333 -20.93 -19.83 -11.51
N HIS A 334 -20.42 -19.38 -10.36
CA HIS A 334 -19.00 -19.30 -10.03
C HIS A 334 -18.71 -19.97 -8.68
N ASP A 335 -19.20 -21.19 -8.51
CA ASP A 335 -18.93 -22.09 -7.38
C ASP A 335 -18.18 -23.35 -7.86
N TYR A 336 -17.80 -24.23 -6.96
CA TYR A 336 -17.17 -25.51 -7.24
C TYR A 336 -18.06 -26.46 -8.03
N ASP A 337 -19.37 -26.41 -7.79
CA ASP A 337 -20.35 -27.23 -8.51
C ASP A 337 -20.66 -26.65 -9.91
N GLN A 338 -20.54 -25.33 -10.08
CA GLN A 338 -20.71 -24.63 -11.34
C GLN A 338 -19.55 -23.66 -11.57
N ARG A 339 -18.54 -24.11 -12.32
CA ARG A 339 -17.28 -23.40 -12.53
C ARG A 339 -17.27 -22.60 -13.84
N ALA A 340 -18.30 -21.80 -14.11
CA ALA A 340 -18.37 -21.05 -15.36
C ALA A 340 -17.13 -20.14 -15.50
N GLY A 341 -16.55 -20.11 -16.71
CA GLY A 341 -15.32 -19.37 -16.98
C GLY A 341 -14.08 -19.87 -16.21
N GLY A 342 -14.18 -20.99 -15.47
CA GLY A 342 -13.09 -21.52 -14.64
C GLY A 342 -12.78 -20.71 -13.38
N ILE A 343 -13.70 -19.83 -12.95
CA ILE A 343 -13.50 -18.91 -11.82
C ILE A 343 -14.40 -19.30 -10.65
N ILE A 344 -13.83 -19.22 -9.43
CA ILE A 344 -14.54 -19.42 -8.17
C ILE A 344 -14.64 -18.08 -7.44
N LEU A 345 -15.87 -17.70 -7.09
CA LEU A 345 -16.21 -16.45 -6.41
C LEU A 345 -16.88 -16.67 -5.04
N THR A 346 -16.73 -17.87 -4.46
CA THR A 346 -17.23 -18.14 -3.11
C THR A 346 -16.40 -17.47 -2.03
N GLY A 347 -17.05 -17.18 -0.90
CA GLY A 347 -16.40 -16.73 0.33
C GLY A 347 -15.56 -17.81 1.04
N ASP A 348 -15.40 -18.99 0.43
CA ASP A 348 -14.64 -20.10 1.00
C ASP A 348 -13.19 -19.70 1.30
N ARG A 349 -12.66 -20.25 2.39
CA ARG A 349 -11.39 -19.82 2.97
C ARG A 349 -10.23 -20.59 2.35
N GLY A 350 -9.30 -19.88 1.71
CA GLY A 350 -7.94 -20.38 1.52
C GLY A 350 -7.07 -20.13 2.76
N PRO A 351 -5.75 -20.40 2.68
CA PRO A 351 -4.83 -20.21 3.82
C PRO A 351 -4.75 -18.77 4.39
N VAL A 352 -5.06 -17.74 3.59
CA VAL A 352 -5.07 -16.32 4.00
C VAL A 352 -6.34 -15.65 3.50
N PHE A 353 -6.53 -15.62 2.18
CA PHE A 353 -7.64 -14.94 1.52
C PHE A 353 -8.82 -15.88 1.29
N SER A 354 -10.03 -15.33 1.12
CA SER A 354 -11.13 -16.08 0.50
C SER A 354 -10.81 -16.36 -0.97
N HIS A 355 -11.47 -17.37 -1.54
CA HIS A 355 -11.28 -17.75 -2.94
C HIS A 355 -11.74 -16.65 -3.88
N SER A 356 -12.86 -16.02 -3.61
CA SER A 356 -13.35 -14.84 -4.33
C SER A 356 -12.35 -13.68 -4.35
N TYR A 357 -11.85 -13.25 -3.20
CA TYR A 357 -10.91 -12.13 -3.11
C TYR A 357 -9.63 -12.46 -3.87
N TYR A 358 -9.10 -13.66 -3.67
CA TYR A 358 -7.94 -14.13 -4.39
C TYR A 358 -8.22 -14.13 -5.90
N SER A 359 -9.27 -14.81 -6.37
CA SER A 359 -9.63 -14.87 -7.80
C SER A 359 -9.74 -13.48 -8.45
N LEU A 360 -10.47 -12.55 -7.83
CA LEU A 360 -10.66 -11.21 -8.38
C LEU A 360 -9.34 -10.43 -8.48
N THR A 361 -8.50 -10.51 -7.44
CA THR A 361 -7.23 -9.77 -7.39
C THR A 361 -6.13 -10.44 -8.21
N ALA A 362 -5.91 -11.74 -8.04
CA ALA A 362 -4.88 -12.51 -8.73
C ALA A 362 -5.12 -12.61 -10.24
N LEU A 363 -6.38 -12.67 -10.70
CA LEU A 363 -6.71 -12.76 -12.13
C LEU A 363 -6.91 -11.40 -12.80
N GLY A 364 -6.76 -10.29 -12.06
CA GLY A 364 -6.73 -8.95 -12.64
C GLY A 364 -8.10 -8.34 -12.94
N TYR A 365 -9.16 -8.80 -12.27
CA TYR A 365 -10.49 -8.18 -12.36
C TYR A 365 -10.56 -6.83 -11.62
N VAL A 366 -9.61 -6.57 -10.74
CA VAL A 366 -9.48 -5.33 -9.95
C VAL A 366 -8.12 -4.66 -10.19
N SER A 367 -8.15 -3.36 -10.45
CA SER A 367 -6.97 -2.51 -10.60
C SER A 367 -6.82 -1.55 -9.41
N ASP A 368 -5.98 -1.93 -8.44
CA ASP A 368 -5.78 -1.33 -7.11
C ASP A 368 -4.41 -0.64 -6.95
N GLY A 369 -3.80 -0.19 -8.05
CA GLY A 369 -2.51 0.50 -8.05
C GLY A 369 -1.28 -0.41 -7.90
N ARG A 370 -1.36 -1.44 -7.03
CA ARG A 370 -0.30 -2.42 -6.66
C ARG A 370 0.96 -1.76 -6.06
N ASP A 371 1.86 -2.55 -5.47
CA ASP A 371 3.16 -2.10 -4.89
C ASP A 371 4.21 -1.80 -5.99
N ARG A 372 3.84 -1.05 -7.04
CA ARG A 372 4.64 -0.89 -8.27
C ARG A 372 5.76 0.14 -8.13
N LEU A 373 6.87 -0.11 -8.85
CA LEU A 373 7.95 0.86 -9.09
C LEU A 373 7.58 1.89 -10.16
N ARG A 374 6.30 2.22 -10.32
CA ARG A 374 5.81 3.13 -11.35
C ARG A 374 4.89 4.15 -10.71
N THR A 375 5.01 5.40 -11.16
CA THR A 375 4.13 6.49 -10.74
C THR A 375 3.73 7.36 -11.92
N ASN A 376 3.00 8.45 -11.66
CA ASN A 376 2.50 9.39 -12.66
C ASN A 376 1.74 8.64 -13.78
N LEU A 377 0.87 7.71 -13.37
CA LEU A 377 0.16 6.84 -14.30
C LEU A 377 -0.82 7.67 -15.15
N PRO A 378 -1.11 7.26 -16.40
CA PRO A 378 -2.05 7.97 -17.24
C PRO A 378 -3.49 7.93 -16.67
N PRO A 379 -4.40 8.73 -17.21
CA PRO A 379 -5.81 8.67 -16.82
C PRO A 379 -6.38 7.27 -17.04
N ARG A 380 -7.34 6.85 -16.21
CA ARG A 380 -8.07 5.58 -16.33
C ARG A 380 -7.20 4.31 -16.29
N SER A 381 -6.03 4.37 -15.65
CA SER A 381 -5.14 3.21 -15.51
C SER A 381 -5.24 2.46 -14.17
N VAL A 382 -5.92 3.06 -13.19
CA VAL A 382 -6.15 2.52 -11.83
C VAL A 382 -7.58 2.83 -11.41
N GLY A 383 -8.14 1.99 -10.55
CA GLY A 383 -9.49 2.14 -10.01
C GLY A 383 -10.56 1.58 -10.93
N THR A 384 -11.76 2.09 -10.77
CA THR A 384 -13.00 1.65 -11.42
C THR A 384 -12.87 1.60 -12.94
N SER A 385 -12.32 2.64 -13.57
CA SER A 385 -12.19 2.70 -15.03
C SER A 385 -11.23 1.65 -15.61
N ALA A 386 -10.31 1.15 -14.80
CA ALA A 386 -9.31 0.17 -15.21
C ALA A 386 -9.65 -1.26 -14.75
N SER A 387 -10.77 -1.46 -14.06
CA SER A 387 -11.14 -2.74 -13.44
C SER A 387 -12.15 -3.47 -14.32
N PRO A 388 -11.80 -4.62 -14.94
CA PRO A 388 -12.74 -5.41 -15.74
C PRO A 388 -14.01 -5.80 -14.99
N LEU A 389 -13.94 -5.96 -13.66
CA LEU A 389 -15.11 -6.24 -12.83
C LEU A 389 -16.22 -5.21 -13.02
N MET A 390 -15.89 -3.94 -13.26
CA MET A 390 -16.88 -2.87 -13.42
C MET A 390 -17.71 -3.01 -14.70
N GLN A 391 -17.15 -3.64 -15.73
CA GLN A 391 -17.87 -3.99 -16.96
C GLN A 391 -18.79 -5.19 -16.70
N LEU A 392 -18.36 -6.17 -15.89
CA LEU A 392 -19.17 -7.34 -15.59
C LEU A 392 -20.39 -7.02 -14.71
N VAL A 393 -20.36 -5.93 -13.97
CA VAL A 393 -21.46 -5.50 -13.08
C VAL A 393 -22.34 -4.41 -13.70
N ASP A 394 -22.14 -4.07 -14.98
CA ASP A 394 -22.92 -3.01 -15.67
C ASP A 394 -24.31 -3.47 -16.18
N ALA A 395 -24.67 -4.72 -15.87
CA ALA A 395 -25.84 -5.47 -16.34
C ALA A 395 -25.75 -6.08 -17.75
N SER A 396 -24.58 -6.06 -18.40
CA SER A 396 -24.34 -6.78 -19.66
C SER A 396 -23.95 -8.25 -19.44
N HIS A 397 -23.56 -8.64 -18.24
CA HIS A 397 -23.11 -10.00 -17.93
C HIS A 397 -24.27 -10.92 -17.55
N TYR A 398 -24.91 -11.50 -18.57
CA TYR A 398 -25.99 -12.48 -18.42
C TYR A 398 -27.13 -11.98 -17.52
N GLN A 399 -27.38 -12.64 -16.38
CA GLN A 399 -28.45 -12.33 -15.44
C GLN A 399 -27.97 -11.50 -14.23
N ALA A 400 -26.69 -11.12 -14.18
CA ALA A 400 -26.15 -10.32 -13.08
C ALA A 400 -26.69 -8.89 -13.14
N LYS A 401 -27.71 -8.59 -12.33
CA LYS A 401 -28.39 -7.29 -12.27
C LYS A 401 -28.26 -6.69 -10.88
N LEU A 402 -27.17 -5.96 -10.66
CA LEU A 402 -26.90 -5.28 -9.41
C LEU A 402 -27.69 -3.98 -9.31
N SER A 403 -28.15 -3.65 -8.11
CA SER A 403 -28.68 -2.33 -7.79
C SER A 403 -27.60 -1.25 -7.94
N ALA A 404 -28.01 0.02 -8.05
CA ALA A 404 -27.07 1.13 -8.07
C ALA A 404 -26.16 1.15 -6.83
N HIS A 405 -26.74 0.87 -5.66
CA HIS A 405 -26.01 0.80 -4.40
C HIS A 405 -24.97 -0.33 -4.38
N GLU A 406 -25.32 -1.55 -4.82
CA GLU A 406 -24.36 -2.67 -4.88
C GLU A 406 -23.20 -2.38 -5.85
N ARG A 407 -23.48 -1.71 -6.99
CA ARG A 407 -22.42 -1.27 -7.91
C ARG A 407 -21.51 -0.22 -7.27
N ASP A 408 -22.07 0.69 -6.49
CA ASP A 408 -21.28 1.70 -5.78
C ASP A 408 -20.46 1.09 -4.62
N MET A 409 -20.96 0.05 -3.94
CA MET A 409 -20.18 -0.72 -2.96
C MET A 409 -18.92 -1.32 -3.60
N ILE A 410 -19.06 -1.98 -4.76
CA ILE A 410 -17.90 -2.53 -5.49
C ILE A 410 -16.97 -1.40 -5.97
N ARG A 411 -17.54 -0.33 -6.55
CA ARG A 411 -16.79 0.83 -7.04
C ARG A 411 -15.92 1.44 -5.95
N TYR A 412 -16.50 1.80 -4.80
CA TYR A 412 -15.76 2.50 -3.77
C TYR A 412 -14.83 1.59 -2.97
N TRP A 413 -15.08 0.28 -2.91
CA TRP A 413 -14.09 -0.70 -2.45
C TRP A 413 -12.85 -0.72 -3.36
N ILE A 414 -13.04 -0.70 -4.68
CA ILE A 414 -11.93 -0.59 -5.65
C ILE A 414 -11.20 0.75 -5.47
N GLU A 415 -11.94 1.86 -5.35
CA GLU A 415 -11.34 3.18 -5.15
C GLU A 415 -10.62 3.31 -3.79
N SER A 416 -10.97 2.54 -2.77
CA SER A 416 -10.27 2.54 -1.47
C SER A 416 -9.20 1.44 -1.38
N GLY A 417 -8.57 1.09 -2.50
CA GLY A 417 -7.40 0.20 -2.54
C GLY A 417 -7.72 -1.30 -2.48
N ALA A 418 -8.98 -1.69 -2.63
CA ALA A 418 -9.45 -3.07 -2.67
C ALA A 418 -8.92 -3.95 -1.52
N ALA A 419 -8.94 -3.41 -0.29
CA ALA A 419 -8.48 -4.12 0.90
C ALA A 419 -9.33 -5.38 1.17
N TYR A 420 -8.70 -6.38 1.80
CA TYR A 420 -9.38 -7.60 2.22
C TYR A 420 -10.04 -7.43 3.60
N PRO A 421 -9.30 -7.30 4.72
CA PRO A 421 -9.88 -6.89 6.00
C PRO A 421 -10.10 -5.38 6.05
N GLY A 422 -11.17 -4.95 6.73
CA GLY A 422 -11.41 -3.55 7.10
C GLY A 422 -10.86 -3.17 8.48
N THR A 423 -9.98 -3.99 9.06
CA THR A 423 -9.39 -3.80 10.39
C THR A 423 -7.91 -4.20 10.43
N TYR A 424 -7.11 -3.45 11.18
CA TYR A 424 -5.72 -3.78 11.47
C TYR A 424 -5.55 -4.86 12.54
N ALA A 425 -6.60 -5.21 13.27
CA ALA A 425 -6.61 -6.35 14.19
C ALA A 425 -6.30 -7.67 13.48
N ALA A 426 -6.58 -7.77 12.17
CA ALA A 426 -6.29 -8.93 11.33
C ALA A 426 -4.78 -9.17 11.12
N LEU A 427 -3.92 -8.18 11.37
CA LEU A 427 -2.49 -8.30 11.08
C LEU A 427 -1.81 -9.32 12.00
N GLY A 428 -1.00 -10.19 11.40
CA GLY A 428 -0.12 -11.11 12.14
C GLY A 428 -0.81 -12.32 12.80
N THR A 429 -2.10 -12.54 12.56
CA THR A 429 -2.86 -13.66 13.14
C THR A 429 -3.90 -14.23 12.16
N GLY A 430 -4.51 -15.38 12.49
CA GLY A 430 -5.66 -15.92 11.79
C GLY A 430 -5.40 -16.46 10.37
N MET A 431 -4.18 -16.94 10.11
CA MET A 431 -3.76 -17.39 8.78
C MET A 431 -2.79 -18.57 8.85
N ILE A 432 -2.76 -19.39 7.78
CA ILE A 432 -1.76 -20.42 7.58
C ILE A 432 -0.74 -19.91 6.55
N GLY A 433 0.53 -19.91 6.93
CA GLY A 433 1.62 -19.36 6.13
C GLY A 433 1.60 -17.84 6.02
N GLY A 434 1.52 -17.17 7.17
CA GLY A 434 1.69 -15.72 7.30
C GLY A 434 3.14 -15.26 7.14
N PHE A 435 3.41 -13.98 7.43
CA PHE A 435 4.74 -13.39 7.26
C PHE A 435 5.31 -12.70 8.51
N PRO A 436 5.37 -13.36 9.68
CA PRO A 436 5.95 -12.74 10.88
C PRO A 436 7.40 -12.31 10.62
N ARG A 437 7.72 -11.05 10.92
CA ARG A 437 9.03 -10.44 10.63
C ARG A 437 9.45 -10.56 9.16
N SER A 438 8.47 -10.51 8.26
CA SER A 438 8.66 -10.62 6.79
C SER A 438 9.19 -11.96 6.30
N LYS A 439 9.14 -13.02 7.11
CA LYS A 439 9.51 -14.40 6.72
C LYS A 439 8.26 -15.26 6.63
N LEU A 440 8.16 -16.08 5.59
CA LEU A 440 7.05 -17.04 5.44
C LEU A 440 7.06 -18.00 6.63
N ASP A 441 5.93 -18.10 7.32
CA ASP A 441 5.72 -19.12 8.33
C ASP A 441 5.43 -20.47 7.66
N THR A 442 6.24 -21.48 7.98
CA THR A 442 6.14 -22.83 7.42
C THR A 442 5.88 -23.87 8.50
N ALA A 443 5.34 -23.46 9.65
CA ALA A 443 5.07 -24.37 10.77
C ALA A 443 4.10 -25.50 10.41
N ASP A 444 3.23 -25.33 9.40
CA ASP A 444 2.33 -26.38 8.94
C ASP A 444 3.06 -27.56 8.28
N GLN A 445 4.27 -27.37 7.77
CA GLN A 445 5.02 -28.41 7.05
C GLN A 445 5.42 -29.58 7.96
N SER A 446 5.52 -29.34 9.27
CA SER A 446 5.83 -30.37 10.26
C SER A 446 4.60 -31.17 10.73
N TRP A 447 3.38 -30.80 10.31
CA TRP A 447 2.18 -31.54 10.70
C TRP A 447 2.20 -32.96 10.11
N PRO A 448 1.78 -33.99 10.86
CA PRO A 448 1.72 -35.36 10.34
C PRO A 448 0.92 -35.48 9.04
N SER A 449 -0.21 -34.78 8.94
CA SER A 449 -1.03 -34.74 7.71
C SER A 449 -0.31 -34.04 6.55
N SER A 450 0.50 -33.01 6.83
CA SER A 450 1.28 -32.30 5.80
C SER A 450 2.37 -33.20 5.22
N ILE A 451 3.10 -33.93 6.07
CA ILE A 451 4.14 -34.88 5.62
C ILE A 451 3.50 -36.00 4.77
N ALA A 452 2.37 -36.56 5.22
CA ALA A 452 1.67 -37.60 4.49
C ALA A 452 1.12 -37.11 3.14
N ALA A 453 0.48 -35.94 3.11
CA ALA A 453 -0.04 -35.33 1.89
C ALA A 453 1.08 -34.95 0.91
N ALA A 454 2.18 -34.36 1.37
CA ALA A 454 3.31 -34.01 0.52
C ALA A 454 3.91 -35.25 -0.17
N ARG A 455 4.02 -36.39 0.53
CA ARG A 455 4.45 -37.67 -0.06
C ARG A 455 3.44 -38.20 -1.09
N ALA A 456 2.14 -38.08 -0.82
CA ALA A 456 1.08 -38.46 -1.75
C ALA A 456 1.11 -37.60 -3.02
N ILE A 457 1.17 -36.26 -2.89
CA ILE A 457 1.29 -35.31 -4.00
C ILE A 457 2.55 -35.60 -4.82
N GLN A 458 3.69 -35.83 -4.15
CA GLN A 458 4.94 -36.16 -4.84
C GLN A 458 4.82 -37.43 -5.70
N ARG A 459 4.23 -38.49 -5.14
CA ARG A 459 4.08 -39.77 -5.85
C ARG A 459 3.06 -39.69 -7.00
N ARG A 460 1.95 -38.98 -6.79
CA ARG A 460 0.78 -39.06 -7.67
C ARG A 460 0.70 -37.95 -8.69
N CYS A 461 1.26 -36.77 -8.38
CA CYS A 461 1.09 -35.57 -9.20
C CYS A 461 2.39 -35.10 -9.86
N SER A 462 3.56 -35.29 -9.24
CA SER A 462 4.81 -34.69 -9.73
C SER A 462 5.32 -35.21 -11.07
N ALA A 463 4.82 -36.35 -11.57
CA ALA A 463 5.13 -36.80 -12.92
C ALA A 463 4.53 -35.89 -14.02
N CYS A 464 3.47 -35.14 -13.69
CA CYS A 464 2.78 -34.23 -14.62
C CYS A 464 2.94 -32.74 -14.24
N HIS A 465 3.43 -32.46 -13.04
CA HIS A 465 3.54 -31.11 -12.48
C HIS A 465 5.00 -30.73 -12.26
N ASP A 466 5.49 -29.78 -13.06
CA ASP A 466 6.83 -29.21 -13.02
C ASP A 466 6.78 -27.68 -12.78
N SER A 467 7.83 -26.95 -13.13
CA SER A 467 7.88 -25.49 -12.98
C SER A 467 6.91 -24.73 -13.90
N SER A 468 6.43 -25.34 -14.99
CA SER A 468 5.42 -24.78 -15.88
C SER A 468 3.99 -24.98 -15.35
N MET A 469 3.79 -25.95 -14.46
CA MET A 469 2.52 -26.24 -13.81
C MET A 469 2.72 -26.58 -12.32
N PRO A 470 3.25 -25.65 -11.52
CA PRO A 470 3.71 -25.96 -10.16
C PRO A 470 2.53 -26.24 -9.24
N LEU A 471 2.68 -27.14 -8.27
CA LEU A 471 1.66 -27.42 -7.25
C LEU A 471 2.21 -27.21 -5.84
N PRO A 472 1.42 -26.58 -4.94
CA PRO A 472 1.80 -26.42 -3.55
C PRO A 472 1.72 -27.77 -2.84
N ARG A 473 2.77 -28.12 -2.11
CA ARG A 473 2.81 -29.38 -1.32
C ARG A 473 2.25 -29.22 0.08
N TYR A 474 2.20 -27.98 0.56
CA TYR A 474 1.81 -27.61 1.92
C TYR A 474 0.82 -26.46 1.88
N LEU A 475 0.07 -26.25 2.97
CA LEU A 475 -0.89 -25.16 3.06
C LEU A 475 -0.19 -23.79 3.10
N SER A 476 1.04 -23.73 3.62
CA SER A 476 1.90 -22.54 3.59
C SER A 476 2.65 -22.33 2.27
N ASP A 477 2.70 -23.31 1.39
CA ASP A 477 3.58 -23.27 0.22
C ASP A 477 3.13 -22.18 -0.76
N ASN A 478 3.94 -21.13 -0.87
CA ASN A 478 3.65 -20.01 -1.77
C ASN A 478 4.34 -20.16 -3.13
N LEU A 479 4.96 -21.31 -3.43
CA LEU A 479 5.66 -21.59 -4.69
C LEU A 479 6.80 -20.59 -5.01
N GLY A 480 7.35 -19.94 -3.98
CA GLY A 480 8.33 -18.88 -4.15
C GLY A 480 7.77 -17.60 -4.81
N LEU A 481 6.44 -17.42 -4.81
CA LEU A 481 5.79 -16.25 -5.39
C LEU A 481 6.14 -14.98 -4.60
N VAL A 482 6.53 -13.93 -5.32
CA VAL A 482 6.79 -12.60 -4.74
C VAL A 482 5.45 -11.88 -4.55
N LEU A 483 4.86 -12.02 -3.36
CA LEU A 483 3.52 -11.49 -3.07
C LEU A 483 3.39 -9.97 -3.09
N SER A 484 4.49 -9.22 -2.98
CA SER A 484 4.40 -7.76 -2.92
C SER A 484 4.00 -7.14 -4.24
N ASN A 485 4.41 -7.71 -5.37
CA ASN A 485 4.03 -7.24 -6.70
C ASN A 485 4.21 -8.40 -7.70
N PRO A 486 3.36 -9.44 -7.64
CA PRO A 486 3.50 -10.57 -8.53
C PRO A 486 3.18 -10.14 -9.98
N ALA A 487 3.90 -10.70 -10.95
CA ALA A 487 3.57 -10.50 -12.35
C ALA A 487 2.25 -11.20 -12.67
N MET A 488 1.31 -10.53 -13.34
CA MET A 488 -0.05 -11.05 -13.54
C MET A 488 -0.11 -12.32 -14.41
N ASP A 489 0.92 -12.53 -15.23
CA ASP A 489 1.12 -13.70 -16.08
C ASP A 489 1.93 -14.82 -15.41
N ASP A 490 2.38 -14.63 -14.17
CA ASP A 490 3.11 -15.66 -13.43
C ASP A 490 2.22 -16.88 -13.20
N VAL A 491 2.62 -18.01 -13.77
CA VAL A 491 1.84 -19.25 -13.74
C VAL A 491 1.50 -19.72 -12.31
N ARG A 492 2.35 -19.40 -11.33
CA ARG A 492 2.14 -19.75 -9.91
C ARG A 492 0.90 -19.09 -9.32
N ILE A 493 0.44 -17.98 -9.88
CA ILE A 493 -0.81 -17.33 -9.46
C ILE A 493 -2.00 -18.29 -9.63
N ARG A 494 -2.04 -19.03 -10.74
CA ARG A 494 -3.13 -19.95 -11.10
C ARG A 494 -3.11 -21.24 -10.28
N PHE A 495 -1.95 -21.61 -9.75
CA PHE A 495 -1.76 -22.80 -8.92
C PHE A 495 -1.50 -22.48 -7.45
N SER A 496 -1.79 -21.25 -7.03
CA SER A 496 -1.56 -20.81 -5.67
C SER A 496 -2.29 -21.68 -4.64
N ARG A 497 -1.70 -21.81 -3.45
CA ARG A 497 -2.31 -22.42 -2.26
C ARG A 497 -3.71 -21.88 -1.97
N HIS A 498 -4.01 -20.64 -2.36
CA HIS A 498 -5.32 -20.01 -2.18
C HIS A 498 -6.41 -20.61 -3.07
N LEU A 499 -6.06 -21.23 -4.19
CA LEU A 499 -7.01 -21.93 -5.08
C LEU A 499 -7.00 -23.44 -4.89
N MET A 500 -5.84 -24.00 -4.49
CA MET A 500 -5.69 -25.45 -4.34
C MET A 500 -6.38 -25.99 -3.09
N PHE A 501 -6.40 -25.22 -2.00
CA PHE A 501 -6.93 -25.64 -0.71
C PHE A 501 -8.19 -24.85 -0.36
N ASN A 502 -9.30 -25.57 -0.20
CA ASN A 502 -10.53 -25.06 0.37
C ASN A 502 -10.61 -25.48 1.83
N LEU A 503 -10.47 -24.52 2.74
CA LEU A 503 -10.48 -24.76 4.17
C LEU A 503 -11.84 -24.48 4.81
N THR A 504 -12.88 -24.24 4.00
CA THR A 504 -14.29 -24.19 4.43
C THR A 504 -15.00 -25.48 4.08
N ARG A 505 -14.82 -25.96 2.85
CA ARG A 505 -15.32 -27.25 2.34
C ARG A 505 -14.14 -28.09 1.85
N PRO A 506 -13.43 -28.84 2.73
CA PRO A 506 -12.21 -29.58 2.38
C PRO A 506 -12.31 -30.48 1.15
N GLU A 507 -13.46 -31.13 0.97
CA GLU A 507 -13.79 -32.01 -0.16
C GLU A 507 -13.83 -31.24 -1.48
N GLN A 508 -14.15 -29.95 -1.43
CA GLN A 508 -14.16 -29.05 -2.59
C GLN A 508 -12.76 -28.47 -2.91
N SER A 509 -11.69 -28.92 -2.24
CA SER A 509 -10.33 -28.46 -2.53
C SER A 509 -9.90 -28.91 -3.94
N LEU A 510 -9.43 -27.98 -4.76
CA LEU A 510 -9.05 -28.30 -6.14
C LEU A 510 -7.92 -29.35 -6.20
N ILE A 511 -7.04 -29.41 -5.20
CA ILE A 511 -5.97 -30.41 -5.10
C ILE A 511 -6.46 -31.86 -5.01
N VAL A 512 -7.71 -32.09 -4.58
CA VAL A 512 -8.34 -33.42 -4.55
C VAL A 512 -9.43 -33.59 -5.61
N LEU A 513 -10.16 -32.52 -5.96
CA LEU A 513 -11.20 -32.57 -6.99
C LEU A 513 -10.62 -32.75 -8.40
N ALA A 514 -9.56 -32.00 -8.74
CA ALA A 514 -8.96 -32.04 -10.07
C ALA A 514 -8.49 -33.45 -10.50
N PRO A 515 -7.80 -34.21 -9.63
CA PRO A 515 -7.37 -35.58 -9.94
C PRO A 515 -8.43 -36.67 -9.80
N LEU A 516 -9.58 -36.41 -9.19
CA LEU A 516 -10.63 -37.40 -8.95
C LEU A 516 -11.52 -37.61 -10.18
N ALA A 517 -11.92 -38.86 -10.45
CA ALA A 517 -12.81 -39.22 -11.56
C ALA A 517 -14.19 -38.58 -11.45
N ARG A 518 -14.81 -38.25 -12.60
CA ARG A 518 -16.16 -37.64 -12.62
C ARG A 518 -17.23 -38.52 -11.99
N GLN A 519 -17.14 -39.83 -12.19
CA GLN A 519 -18.08 -40.81 -11.61
C GLN A 519 -18.03 -40.84 -10.08
N ALA A 520 -16.91 -40.40 -9.48
CA ALA A 520 -16.74 -40.27 -8.04
C ALA A 520 -16.97 -38.84 -7.53
N GLY A 521 -17.55 -37.96 -8.36
CA GLY A 521 -17.81 -36.55 -8.01
C GLY A 521 -16.60 -35.61 -8.19
N GLY A 522 -15.53 -36.08 -8.82
CA GLY A 522 -14.37 -35.26 -9.17
C GLY A 522 -14.51 -34.48 -10.48
N LEU A 523 -13.50 -33.69 -10.82
CA LEU A 523 -13.48 -32.88 -12.04
C LEU A 523 -12.80 -33.60 -13.22
N GLU A 524 -11.91 -34.55 -12.94
CA GLU A 524 -11.13 -35.30 -13.94
C GLU A 524 -10.43 -34.38 -14.97
N ILE A 525 -9.79 -33.32 -14.48
CA ILE A 525 -9.12 -32.33 -15.34
C ILE A 525 -7.62 -32.58 -15.48
N CYS A 526 -7.06 -33.51 -14.70
CA CYS A 526 -5.69 -33.98 -14.90
C CYS A 526 -5.54 -34.69 -16.26
N ARG A 527 -4.39 -34.48 -16.91
CA ARG A 527 -4.10 -35.09 -18.21
C ARG A 527 -2.81 -35.88 -18.16
N ARG A 528 -2.83 -37.09 -18.74
CA ARG A 528 -1.65 -37.92 -18.98
C ARG A 528 -1.43 -38.00 -20.49
N SER A 529 -0.29 -37.52 -20.97
CA SER A 529 0.01 -37.42 -22.41
C SER A 529 -1.09 -36.69 -23.22
N GLY A 530 -1.67 -35.63 -22.65
CA GLY A 530 -2.72 -34.83 -23.30
C GLY A 530 -4.15 -35.38 -23.18
N VAL A 531 -4.32 -36.61 -22.69
CA VAL A 531 -5.62 -37.26 -22.51
C VAL A 531 -6.11 -37.11 -21.06
N PRO A 532 -7.38 -36.70 -20.83
CA PRO A 532 -7.97 -36.72 -19.49
C PRO A 532 -7.82 -38.12 -18.86
N SER A 533 -7.26 -38.16 -17.66
CA SER A 533 -7.05 -39.40 -16.92
C SER A 533 -7.19 -39.12 -15.43
N PRO A 534 -8.14 -39.73 -14.72
CA PRO A 534 -8.23 -39.59 -13.28
C PRO A 534 -6.97 -40.19 -12.64
N VAL A 535 -6.40 -39.46 -11.70
CA VAL A 535 -5.31 -39.96 -10.84
C VAL A 535 -5.90 -40.81 -9.72
N PHE A 536 -7.09 -40.44 -9.22
CA PHE A 536 -7.86 -41.20 -8.24
C PHE A 536 -9.16 -41.68 -8.85
N ARG A 537 -9.41 -43.00 -8.80
CA ARG A 537 -10.65 -43.58 -9.32
C ARG A 537 -11.86 -43.22 -8.46
N ASP A 538 -11.66 -43.22 -7.15
CA ASP A 538 -12.69 -42.90 -6.16
C ASP A 538 -12.04 -42.34 -4.88
N THR A 539 -12.88 -41.97 -3.92
CA THR A 539 -12.45 -41.34 -2.66
C THR A 539 -11.82 -42.34 -1.68
N SER A 540 -11.84 -43.65 -1.91
CA SER A 540 -11.23 -44.65 -1.02
C SER A 540 -9.70 -44.76 -1.19
N ASP A 541 -9.14 -44.16 -2.25
CA ASP A 541 -7.70 -44.17 -2.50
C ASP A 541 -6.92 -43.61 -1.27
N PRO A 542 -5.93 -44.35 -0.73
CA PRO A 542 -5.20 -43.90 0.46
C PRO A 542 -4.48 -42.56 0.28
N ASP A 543 -4.06 -42.21 -0.93
CA ASP A 543 -3.41 -40.94 -1.23
C ASP A 543 -4.39 -39.79 -1.37
N TYR A 544 -5.56 -40.05 -1.94
CA TYR A 544 -6.67 -39.09 -1.91
C TYR A 544 -6.99 -38.73 -0.45
N GLN A 545 -7.16 -39.74 0.41
CA GLN A 545 -7.48 -39.54 1.83
C GLN A 545 -6.37 -38.78 2.58
N ARG A 546 -5.09 -39.02 2.28
CA ARG A 546 -3.97 -38.26 2.87
C ARG A 546 -4.01 -36.77 2.51
N ILE A 547 -4.31 -36.44 1.24
CA ILE A 547 -4.40 -35.05 0.79
C ILE A 547 -5.65 -34.38 1.38
N LEU A 548 -6.79 -35.06 1.39
CA LEU A 548 -8.01 -34.55 2.02
C LEU A 548 -7.82 -34.34 3.54
N ALA A 549 -7.09 -35.23 4.21
CA ALA A 549 -6.76 -35.09 5.62
C ALA A 549 -5.94 -33.81 5.91
N LEU A 550 -5.03 -33.40 5.02
CA LEU A 550 -4.34 -32.10 5.13
C LEU A 550 -5.34 -30.94 5.06
N CYS A 551 -6.27 -30.96 4.11
CA CYS A 551 -7.29 -29.92 3.97
C CYS A 551 -8.16 -29.81 5.23
N ARG A 552 -8.60 -30.95 5.77
CA ARG A 552 -9.36 -31.04 7.04
C ARG A 552 -8.54 -30.57 8.24
N THR A 553 -7.25 -30.87 8.30
CA THR A 553 -6.36 -30.32 9.34
C THR A 553 -6.24 -28.80 9.23
N GLY A 554 -6.11 -28.26 8.01
CA GLY A 554 -6.11 -26.82 7.76
C GLY A 554 -7.40 -26.14 8.21
N GLN A 555 -8.56 -26.72 7.89
CA GLN A 555 -9.87 -26.25 8.37
C GLN A 555 -9.91 -26.21 9.91
N ARG A 556 -9.57 -27.31 10.59
CA ARG A 556 -9.52 -27.35 12.07
C ARG A 556 -8.54 -26.35 12.65
N HIS A 557 -7.40 -26.14 11.99
CA HIS A 557 -6.44 -25.13 12.43
C HIS A 557 -7.02 -23.72 12.32
N LEU A 558 -7.67 -23.37 11.21
CA LEU A 558 -8.38 -22.09 11.09
C LEU A 558 -9.51 -21.95 12.10
N GLU A 559 -10.24 -23.01 12.42
CA GLU A 559 -11.24 -22.99 13.48
C GLU A 559 -10.64 -22.75 14.88
N LYS A 560 -9.37 -23.10 15.08
CA LYS A 560 -8.64 -22.80 16.32
C LYS A 560 -8.11 -21.37 16.36
N VAL A 561 -7.40 -20.94 15.31
CA VAL A 561 -6.72 -19.63 15.30
C VAL A 561 -7.66 -18.49 14.94
N LYS A 562 -8.75 -18.79 14.22
CA LYS A 562 -9.79 -17.89 13.68
C LYS A 562 -9.22 -16.78 12.78
N ARG A 563 -9.79 -16.62 11.59
CA ARG A 563 -9.53 -15.44 10.75
C ARG A 563 -10.41 -14.27 11.20
N PHE A 564 -10.05 -13.03 10.86
CA PHE A 564 -10.77 -11.82 11.27
C PHE A 564 -12.28 -11.81 10.95
N ASP A 565 -12.69 -12.58 9.95
CA ASP A 565 -14.06 -12.77 9.48
C ASP A 565 -14.72 -14.04 10.03
N MET A 566 -14.13 -14.67 11.05
CA MET A 566 -14.68 -15.85 11.72
C MET A 566 -15.22 -15.48 13.11
N PRO A 567 -16.38 -16.04 13.52
CA PRO A 567 -16.90 -15.85 14.86
C PRO A 567 -15.88 -16.26 15.94
N GLY A 568 -15.76 -15.42 16.97
CA GLY A 568 -14.81 -15.63 18.07
C GLY A 568 -13.37 -15.28 17.73
N PHE A 569 -13.10 -14.61 16.61
CA PHE A 569 -11.78 -14.06 16.29
C PHE A 569 -11.20 -13.24 17.44
N ARG A 570 -9.88 -13.38 17.65
CA ARG A 570 -9.11 -12.58 18.59
C ARG A 570 -7.88 -11.99 17.90
N PRO A 571 -7.61 -10.69 18.06
CA PRO A 571 -6.38 -10.09 17.55
C PRO A 571 -5.15 -10.67 18.24
N ALA A 572 -3.98 -10.47 17.62
CA ALA A 572 -2.72 -10.81 18.27
C ALA A 572 -2.53 -9.99 19.57
N PRO A 573 -1.95 -10.57 20.63
CA PRO A 573 -1.73 -9.85 21.90
C PRO A 573 -1.00 -8.51 21.77
N ALA A 574 -0.07 -8.39 20.83
CA ALA A 574 0.65 -7.13 20.61
C ALA A 574 -0.27 -6.00 20.10
N TYR A 575 -1.36 -6.31 19.39
CA TYR A 575 -2.36 -5.31 18.99
C TYR A 575 -3.11 -4.79 20.22
N ILE A 576 -3.51 -5.67 21.14
CA ILE A 576 -4.13 -5.27 22.42
C ILE A 576 -3.20 -4.35 23.20
N ARG A 577 -1.92 -4.72 23.34
CA ARG A 577 -0.93 -3.89 24.04
C ARG A 577 -0.74 -2.52 23.41
N GLU A 578 -0.67 -2.43 22.09
CA GLU A 578 -0.58 -1.12 21.43
C GLU A 578 -1.87 -0.31 21.63
N MET A 579 -3.04 -0.93 21.55
CA MET A 579 -4.30 -0.23 21.84
C MET A 579 -4.41 0.24 23.29
N GLN A 580 -3.85 -0.49 24.25
CA GLN A 580 -3.71 -0.05 25.64
C GLN A 580 -2.74 1.13 25.75
N ARG A 581 -1.59 1.06 25.07
CA ARG A 581 -0.59 2.13 25.03
C ARG A 581 -1.15 3.43 24.45
N TYR A 582 -2.01 3.34 23.42
CA TYR A 582 -2.71 4.49 22.84
C TYR A 582 -3.91 4.96 23.68
N GLY A 583 -4.22 4.31 24.80
CA GLY A 583 -5.35 4.66 25.68
C GLY A 583 -6.72 4.34 25.08
N ILE A 584 -6.79 3.44 24.09
CA ILE A 584 -8.03 3.02 23.43
C ILE A 584 -8.70 1.87 24.20
N LEU A 585 -7.89 0.97 24.75
CA LEU A 585 -8.34 -0.12 25.61
C LEU A 585 -7.82 0.07 27.05
N PRO A 586 -8.54 -0.43 28.06
CA PRO A 586 -8.08 -0.35 29.45
C PRO A 586 -6.72 -1.06 29.66
N PRO A 587 -5.77 -0.47 30.40
CA PRO A 587 -4.49 -1.12 30.70
C PRO A 587 -4.61 -2.46 31.43
N SER A 588 -5.72 -2.67 32.15
CA SER A 588 -6.03 -3.91 32.88
C SER A 588 -6.77 -4.96 32.04
N LEU A 589 -7.10 -4.66 30.77
CA LEU A 589 -7.78 -5.60 29.89
C LEU A 589 -6.86 -6.80 29.61
N ASP A 590 -7.31 -7.99 29.96
CA ASP A 590 -6.60 -9.23 29.64
C ASP A 590 -6.56 -9.45 28.12
N GLU A 591 -5.40 -9.90 27.60
CA GLU A 591 -5.16 -10.05 26.15
C GLU A 591 -6.04 -11.12 25.48
N HIS A 592 -6.73 -11.95 26.25
CA HIS A 592 -7.68 -12.95 25.77
C HIS A 592 -9.13 -12.50 25.87
N THR A 593 -9.41 -11.32 26.44
CA THR A 593 -10.76 -10.76 26.49
C THR A 593 -11.24 -10.42 25.06
N PRO A 594 -12.42 -10.90 24.63
CA PRO A 594 -13.00 -10.51 23.34
C PRO A 594 -13.19 -8.99 23.26
N ILE A 595 -12.86 -8.42 22.10
CA ILE A 595 -13.10 -7.01 21.76
C ILE A 595 -13.78 -6.90 20.40
N ASP A 596 -14.43 -5.76 20.13
CA ASP A 596 -14.80 -5.39 18.76
C ASP A 596 -13.58 -4.72 18.08
N PRO A 597 -12.90 -5.42 17.15
CA PRO A 597 -11.72 -4.86 16.49
C PRO A 597 -12.04 -3.64 15.63
N TYR A 598 -13.22 -3.60 15.01
CA TYR A 598 -13.61 -2.50 14.13
C TYR A 598 -13.93 -1.24 14.95
N ALA A 599 -14.65 -1.38 16.07
CA ALA A 599 -14.87 -0.25 16.98
C ALA A 599 -13.57 0.26 17.61
N THR A 600 -12.66 -0.66 17.95
CA THR A 600 -11.34 -0.34 18.51
C THR A 600 -10.50 0.46 17.52
N ASP A 601 -10.39 0.00 16.27
CA ASP A 601 -9.67 0.75 15.21
C ASP A 601 -10.32 2.12 14.93
N ARG A 602 -11.66 2.19 14.88
CA ARG A 602 -12.38 3.48 14.74
C ARG A 602 -12.12 4.42 15.91
N ALA A 603 -12.02 3.92 17.14
CA ALA A 603 -11.66 4.72 18.30
C ALA A 603 -10.20 5.21 18.20
N TYR A 604 -9.27 4.34 17.81
CA TYR A 604 -7.88 4.70 17.53
C TYR A 604 -7.75 5.80 16.47
N TRP A 605 -8.37 5.66 15.31
CA TRP A 605 -8.29 6.70 14.27
C TRP A 605 -8.91 8.03 14.71
N ARG A 606 -9.99 7.99 15.52
CA ARG A 606 -10.61 9.20 16.06
C ARG A 606 -9.76 9.88 17.14
N SER A 607 -8.95 9.14 17.89
CA SER A 607 -8.06 9.74 18.91
C SER A 607 -6.92 10.56 18.28
N LEU A 608 -6.56 10.24 17.03
CA LEU A 608 -5.55 10.95 16.25
C LEU A 608 -6.09 12.21 15.54
N CYS A 609 -7.41 12.42 15.53
CA CYS A 609 -8.01 13.57 14.89
C CYS A 609 -7.74 14.85 15.70
N TRP A 610 -7.27 15.90 15.03
CA TRP A 610 -7.05 17.21 15.65
C TRP A 610 -8.35 17.80 16.20
N ARG A 611 -8.32 18.23 17.46
CA ARG A 611 -9.41 18.94 18.12
C ARG A 611 -8.88 20.25 18.69
N PRO A 612 -9.41 21.42 18.27
CA PRO A 612 -9.08 22.68 18.90
C PRO A 612 -9.29 22.59 20.42
N ARG A 613 -8.31 23.06 21.20
CA ARG A 613 -8.50 23.23 22.63
C ARG A 613 -9.48 24.39 22.81
N ARG A 614 -10.66 24.14 23.38
CA ARG A 614 -11.53 25.22 23.86
C ARG A 614 -10.69 26.08 24.80
N SER A 615 -10.56 27.36 24.50
CA SER A 615 -10.06 28.33 25.47
C SER A 615 -10.97 28.27 26.70
N GLY A 616 -10.43 27.75 27.80
CA GLY A 616 -11.06 27.81 29.11
C GLY A 616 -10.95 29.19 29.71
#